data_AF-A0A7J6SEN4-F1
#
_entry.id   AF-A0A7J6SEN4-F1
#
_cell.length_a   1.000
_cell.length_b   1.000
_cell.length_c   1.000
_cell.angle_alpha   90.00
_cell.angle_beta   90.00
_cell.angle_gamma   90.00
#
_symmetry.space_group_name_H-M   'P 1'
#
loop_
_entity.id
_entity.type
_entity.pdbx_description
1 polymer ?
#
loop_
_entity_poly.entity_id
_entity_poly.type
_entity_poly.pdbx_seq_one_letter_code
_entity_poly.pdbx_strand_id
1 'polypeptide(L)'
;DEQFGATIEDKEIFYAHARKYEKEFLEDCESLGIREPTVMTRITEYVPEVVEFIKTLVQRGIAYESKGSVYFDTERYKTHGFDYPKLVPSAGKGATDAEIAEGEG
;
A
#
# COMPACT_ATOMS: atom_id res chain seq x y z
N ASP A 1 -2.14 22.70 11.96
CA ASP A 1 -1.32 23.86 12.30
C ASP A 1 0.14 23.43 12.27
N GLU A 2 0.98 24.12 11.50
CA GLU A 2 2.39 23.74 11.24
C GLU A 2 3.23 23.69 12.52
N GLN A 3 2.83 24.42 13.57
CA GLN A 3 3.61 24.55 14.80
C GLN A 3 3.41 23.43 15.83
N PHE A 4 2.25 22.75 15.84
CA PHE A 4 1.91 21.77 16.89
C PHE A 4 1.43 20.41 16.36
N GLY A 5 1.35 20.22 15.03
CA GLY A 5 0.91 18.95 14.44
C GLY A 5 1.80 17.77 14.83
N ALA A 6 3.12 17.99 14.98
CA ALA A 6 4.08 16.96 15.34
C ALA A 6 4.01 16.53 16.82
N THR A 7 3.35 17.30 17.69
CA THR A 7 3.22 17.02 19.12
C THR A 7 1.91 16.31 19.48
N ILE A 8 1.04 16.05 18.50
CA ILE A 8 -0.20 15.30 18.72
C ILE A 8 0.16 13.80 18.75
N GLU A 9 0.30 13.25 19.95
CA GLU A 9 0.53 11.83 20.17
C GLU A 9 -0.77 11.02 20.23
N ASP A 10 -1.88 11.68 20.58
CA ASP A 10 -3.20 11.07 20.63
C ASP A 10 -3.78 10.91 19.22
N LYS A 11 -3.81 9.66 18.76
CA LYS A 11 -4.33 9.27 17.45
C LYS A 11 -5.78 8.79 17.51
N GLU A 12 -6.42 8.81 18.68
CA GLU A 12 -7.77 8.26 18.88
C GLU A 12 -8.80 8.91 17.96
N ILE A 13 -8.67 10.21 17.67
CA ILE A 13 -9.59 10.87 16.74
C ILE A 13 -9.54 10.29 15.32
N PHE A 14 -8.35 9.93 14.83
CA PHE A 14 -8.17 9.31 13.51
C PHE A 14 -8.69 7.88 13.50
N TYR A 15 -8.43 7.13 14.58
CA TYR A 15 -8.92 5.77 14.72
C TYR A 15 -10.44 5.72 14.84
N ALA A 16 -11.04 6.57 15.68
CA ALA A 16 -12.49 6.66 15.83
C ALA A 16 -13.17 7.01 14.49
N HIS A 17 -12.59 7.93 13.73
CA HIS A 17 -13.09 8.29 12.41
C HIS A 17 -13.06 7.10 11.43
N ALA A 18 -11.92 6.41 11.32
CA ALA A 18 -11.79 5.24 10.46
C ALA A 18 -12.72 4.08 10.89
N ARG A 19 -12.84 3.84 12.20
CA ARG A 19 -13.69 2.80 12.79
C ARG A 19 -15.17 3.01 12.51
N LYS A 20 -15.63 4.27 12.48
CA LYS A 20 -17.00 4.60 12.11
C LYS A 20 -17.33 4.10 10.70
N TYR A 21 -16.51 4.46 9.71
CA TYR A 21 -16.73 4.05 8.32
C TYR A 21 -16.47 2.56 8.07
N GLU A 22 -15.52 1.96 8.80
CA GLU A 22 -15.33 0.50 8.80
C GLU A 22 -16.62 -0.22 9.24
N LYS A 23 -17.28 0.27 10.29
CA LYS A 23 -18.55 -0.30 10.77
C LYS A 23 -19.66 -0.15 9.74
N GLU A 24 -19.87 1.06 9.20
CA GLU A 24 -20.89 1.33 8.18
C GLU A 24 -20.70 0.43 6.95
N PHE A 25 -19.45 0.26 6.48
CA PHE A 25 -19.14 -0.64 5.36
C PHE A 25 -19.50 -2.10 5.63
N LEU A 26 -19.24 -2.60 6.84
CA LEU A 26 -19.57 -3.98 7.21
C LEU A 26 -21.08 -4.20 7.35
N GLU A 27 -21.81 -3.21 7.88
CA GLU A 27 -23.28 -3.25 7.93
C GLU A 27 -23.88 -3.30 6.52
N ASP A 28 -23.34 -2.52 5.58
CA ASP A 28 -23.74 -2.57 4.17
C ASP A 28 -23.43 -3.94 3.56
N CYS A 29 -22.26 -4.51 3.82
CA CYS A 29 -21.88 -5.86 3.38
C CYS A 29 -22.85 -6.93 3.91
N GLU A 30 -23.20 -6.87 5.19
CA GLU A 30 -24.16 -7.78 5.81
C GLU A 30 -25.54 -7.66 5.14
N SER A 31 -25.99 -6.43 4.85
CA SER A 31 -27.28 -6.18 4.18
C SER A 31 -27.35 -6.78 2.77
N LEU A 32 -26.20 -6.92 2.11
CA LEU A 32 -26.04 -7.57 0.80
C LEU A 32 -25.83 -9.09 0.91
N GLY A 33 -25.85 -9.66 2.11
CA GLY A 33 -25.60 -11.08 2.36
C GLY A 33 -24.14 -11.50 2.19
N ILE A 34 -23.21 -10.55 2.24
CA ILE A 34 -21.76 -10.81 2.20
C ILE A 34 -21.34 -11.33 3.57
N ARG A 35 -20.58 -12.43 3.57
CA ARG A 35 -20.07 -13.04 4.81
C ARG A 35 -18.93 -12.21 5.39
N GLU A 36 -18.89 -12.09 6.70
CA GLU A 36 -17.78 -11.45 7.39
C GLU A 36 -16.45 -12.17 7.11
N PRO A 37 -15.34 -11.41 7.02
CA PRO A 37 -14.01 -11.99 6.87
C PRO A 37 -13.58 -12.71 8.15
N THR A 38 -12.82 -13.80 8.01
CA THR A 38 -12.26 -14.54 9.15
C THR A 38 -11.30 -13.69 9.98
N VAL A 39 -10.57 -12.77 9.33
CA VAL A 39 -9.62 -11.85 9.96
C VAL A 39 -9.73 -10.51 9.28
N MET A 40 -9.84 -9.44 10.07
CA MET A 40 -9.79 -8.06 9.59
C MET A 40 -8.41 -7.47 9.91
N THR A 41 -7.60 -7.19 8.89
CA THR A 41 -6.27 -6.60 9.06
C THR A 41 -6.32 -5.09 8.81
N ARG A 42 -5.96 -4.28 9.82
CA ARG A 42 -5.82 -2.83 9.62
C ARG A 42 -4.37 -2.46 9.46
N ILE A 43 -4.06 -1.67 8.44
CA ILE A 43 -2.68 -1.24 8.19
C ILE A 43 -2.05 -0.52 9.39
N THR A 44 -2.87 0.21 10.17
CA THR A 44 -2.45 0.91 11.39
C THR A 44 -1.96 -0.04 12.49
N GLU A 45 -2.38 -1.30 12.48
CA GLU A 45 -1.99 -2.34 13.44
C GLU A 45 -0.70 -3.08 13.00
N TYR A 46 -0.30 -2.97 11.73
CA TYR A 46 0.84 -3.69 11.13
C TYR A 46 1.97 -2.75 10.64
N VAL A 47 1.98 -1.50 11.10
CA VAL A 47 3.00 -0.52 10.69
C VAL A 47 4.43 -1.01 10.95
N PRO A 48 4.76 -1.61 12.12
CA PRO A 48 6.11 -2.13 12.36
C PRO A 48 6.57 -3.17 11.32
N GLU A 49 5.68 -4.08 10.94
CA GLU A 49 5.93 -5.14 9.96
C GLU A 49 6.12 -4.56 8.56
N VAL A 50 5.30 -3.58 8.18
CA VAL A 50 5.44 -2.86 6.91
C VAL A 50 6.78 -2.14 6.82
N VAL A 51 7.21 -1.49 7.92
CA VAL A 51 8.53 -0.84 7.98
C VAL A 51 9.65 -1.87 7.82
N GLU A 52 9.56 -3.02 8.47
CA GLU A 52 10.57 -4.08 8.35
C GLU A 52 10.63 -4.69 6.95
N PHE A 53 9.47 -4.86 6.32
CA PHE A 53 9.37 -5.27 4.92
C PHE A 53 10.08 -4.26 4.00
N ILE A 54 9.80 -2.97 4.16
CA ILE A 54 10.45 -1.90 3.37
C ILE A 54 11.98 -1.91 3.57
N LYS A 55 12.46 -2.04 4.81
CA LYS A 55 13.91 -2.16 5.07
C LYS A 55 14.53 -3.34 4.33
N THR A 56 13.83 -4.48 4.30
CA THR A 56 14.27 -5.66 3.55
C THR A 56 14.40 -5.37 2.06
N LEU A 57 13.47 -4.62 1.47
CA LEU A 57 13.54 -4.22 0.05
C LEU A 57 14.75 -3.30 -0.22
N VAL A 58 15.02 -2.34 0.69
CA VAL A 58 16.17 -1.45 0.59
C VAL A 58 17.48 -2.24 0.70
N GLN A 59 17.58 -3.16 1.66
CA GLN A 59 18.75 -4.03 1.83
C GLN A 59 19.02 -4.91 0.60
N ARG A 60 17.96 -5.35 -0.07
CA ARG A 60 18.04 -6.12 -1.33
C ARG A 60 18.37 -5.25 -2.54
N GLY A 61 18.48 -3.93 -2.38
CA GLY A 61 18.80 -3.00 -3.46
C GLY A 61 17.67 -2.76 -4.46
N ILE A 62 16.44 -3.22 -4.17
CA ILE A 62 15.24 -3.06 -5.02
C ILE A 62 14.33 -1.91 -4.56
N ALA A 63 14.77 -1.14 -3.56
CA ALA A 63 14.16 0.10 -3.14
C ALA A 63 15.25 1.11 -2.75
N TYR A 64 14.94 2.41 -2.78
CA TYR A 64 15.87 3.48 -2.45
C TYR A 64 15.19 4.63 -1.69
N GLU A 65 15.95 5.33 -0.86
CA GLU A 65 15.48 6.52 -0.15
C GLU A 65 15.69 7.78 -1.00
N SER A 66 14.75 8.70 -0.94
CA SER A 66 14.84 10.03 -1.56
C SER A 66 13.93 11.01 -0.82
N LYS A 67 14.50 12.12 -0.36
CA LYS A 67 13.78 13.24 0.27
C LYS A 67 12.87 12.83 1.43
N GLY A 68 13.32 11.88 2.26
CA GLY A 68 12.58 11.40 3.43
C GLY A 68 11.50 10.36 3.12
N SER A 69 11.42 9.88 1.87
CA SER A 69 10.52 8.80 1.44
C SER A 69 11.31 7.63 0.87
N VAL A 70 10.73 6.43 0.88
CA VAL A 70 11.32 5.24 0.25
C VAL A 70 10.51 4.88 -0.99
N TYR A 71 11.20 4.70 -2.11
CA TYR A 71 10.64 4.37 -3.41
C TYR A 71 11.04 2.94 -3.81
N PHE A 72 10.14 2.25 -4.50
CA PHE A 72 10.40 0.94 -5.08
C PHE A 72 11.00 1.10 -6.49
N ASP A 73 12.07 0.37 -6.78
CA ASP A 73 12.77 0.43 -8.06
C ASP A 73 12.34 -0.73 -8.96
N THR A 74 11.41 -0.43 -9.88
CA THR A 74 10.84 -1.43 -10.79
C THR A 74 11.86 -1.97 -11.80
N GLU A 75 12.86 -1.17 -12.18
CA GLU A 75 13.93 -1.60 -13.08
C GLU A 75 14.84 -2.59 -12.37
N ARG A 76 15.30 -2.27 -11.16
CA ARG A 76 16.11 -3.20 -10.36
C ARG A 76 15.34 -4.44 -9.96
N TYR A 77 14.04 -4.34 -9.74
CA TYR A 77 13.23 -5.53 -9.49
C TYR A 77 13.23 -6.49 -10.69
N LYS A 78 13.13 -5.96 -11.92
CA LYS A 78 13.28 -6.74 -13.16
C LYS A 78 14.66 -7.35 -13.33
N THR A 79 15.74 -6.63 -12.99
CA THR A 79 17.10 -7.19 -13.08
C THR A 79 17.34 -8.35 -12.10
N HIS A 80 16.55 -8.45 -11.03
CA HIS A 80 16.56 -9.58 -10.10
C HIS A 80 15.74 -10.79 -10.59
N GLY A 81 15.22 -10.75 -11.83
CA GLY A 81 14.49 -11.86 -12.46
C GLY A 81 13.01 -11.90 -12.10
N PHE A 82 12.48 -10.86 -11.46
CA PHE A 82 11.05 -10.75 -11.18
C PHE A 82 10.31 -9.98 -12.27
N ASP A 83 9.05 -10.33 -12.49
CA ASP A 83 8.19 -9.58 -13.41
C ASP A 83 7.39 -8.54 -12.62
N TYR A 84 7.35 -7.29 -13.09
CA TYR A 84 6.56 -6.24 -12.47
C TYR A 84 5.26 -6.09 -13.25
N PRO A 85 4.12 -6.60 -12.73
CA PRO A 85 2.85 -6.56 -13.44
C PRO A 85 2.33 -5.13 -13.40
N LYS A 86 2.57 -4.38 -14.47
CA LYS A 86 1.88 -3.11 -14.68
C LYS A 86 0.39 -3.38 -14.88
N LEU A 87 -0.47 -2.44 -14.47
CA LEU A 87 -1.93 -2.56 -14.55
C LEU A 87 -2.43 -2.42 -16.00
N VAL A 88 -1.96 -3.31 -16.86
CA VAL A 88 -2.36 -3.43 -18.25
C VAL A 88 -3.03 -4.79 -18.39
N PRO A 89 -4.37 -4.85 -18.46
CA PRO A 89 -5.11 -6.11 -18.54
C PRO A 89 -4.72 -6.99 -19.73
N SER A 90 -4.20 -6.39 -20.81
CA SER A 90 -3.65 -7.05 -22.00
C SER A 90 -2.18 -7.48 -21.85
N ALA A 91 -1.47 -6.97 -20.84
CA ALA A 91 -0.09 -7.30 -20.58
C ALA A 91 0.04 -8.68 -19.93
N GLY A 92 -0.03 -9.71 -20.76
CA GLY A 92 0.74 -10.92 -20.49
C GLY A 92 2.25 -10.63 -20.59
N LYS A 93 3.06 -11.70 -20.73
CA LYS A 93 4.52 -11.64 -20.95
C LYS A 93 4.96 -11.03 -22.30
N GLY A 94 4.28 -10.01 -22.80
CA GLY A 94 4.48 -9.44 -24.12
C GLY A 94 3.91 -8.04 -24.35
N ALA A 95 3.56 -7.29 -23.30
CA ALA A 95 3.23 -5.88 -23.47
C ALA A 95 4.47 -5.09 -23.89
N THR A 96 4.26 -4.18 -24.84
CA THR A 96 5.28 -3.28 -25.34
C THR A 96 5.62 -2.22 -24.28
N ASP A 97 6.83 -1.68 -24.34
CA ASP A 97 7.27 -0.61 -23.43
C ASP A 97 6.34 0.62 -23.48
N ALA A 98 5.65 0.85 -24.61
CA ALA A 98 4.66 1.92 -24.78
C ALA A 98 3.36 1.64 -24.01
N GLU A 99 2.80 0.43 -24.12
CA GLU A 99 1.59 0.04 -23.37
C GLU A 99 1.84 0.05 -21.85
N ILE A 100 3.07 -0.31 -21.46
CA ILE A 100 3.56 -0.27 -20.08
C ILE A 100 3.74 1.18 -19.58
N ALA A 101 4.04 2.15 -20.45
CA ALA A 101 4.18 3.55 -20.08
C ALA A 101 2.82 4.25 -19.93
N GLU A 102 1.81 3.85 -20.72
CA GLU A 102 0.46 4.43 -20.70
C GLU A 102 -0.43 3.91 -19.56
N GLY A 103 -0.09 2.75 -18.97
CA GLY A 103 -0.84 2.14 -17.86
C GLY A 103 -0.66 2.80 -16.49
N GLU A 104 0.08 3.91 -16.40
CA GLU A 104 0.25 4.71 -15.20
C GLU A 104 -0.41 6.07 -15.41
N GLY A 105 -1.45 6.36 -14.63
CA GLY A 105 -2.06 7.68 -14.52
C GLY A 105 -1.26 8.60 -13.60
#